data_AF-A0A2W6YPG8-F1
#
_entry.id   AF-A0A2W6YPG8-F1
#
_cell.length_a   1.000
_cell.length_b   1.000
_cell.length_c   1.000
_cell.angle_alpha   90.00
_cell.angle_beta   90.00
_cell.angle_gamma   90.00
#
_symmetry.space_group_name_H-M   'P 1'
#
loop_
_entity.id
_entity.type
_entity.pdbx_description
1 polymer ?
#
loop_
_entity_poly.entity_id
_entity_poly.type
_entity_poly.pdbx_seq_one_letter_code
_entity_poly.pdbx_strand_id
1 'polypeptide(L)'
;MPPVTIYTTSWCPYCNAAKALLTKKGVAFEEIDVESASGLRQTMSARAGGRTSVPQIFIGERHVGGCDDLHALDARGELDPLLAA
;
A
#
# COMPACT_ATOMS: atom_id res chain seq x y z
N MET A 1 14.82 -7.25 1.97
CA MET A 1 13.37 -7.23 2.20
C MET A 1 12.98 -5.81 2.59
N PRO A 2 12.41 -5.05 1.65
CA PRO A 2 12.14 -3.64 1.82
C PRO A 2 10.91 -3.44 2.72
N PRO A 3 10.81 -2.32 3.45
CA PRO A 3 9.65 -2.04 4.29
C PRO A 3 8.42 -1.83 3.40
N VAL A 4 7.30 -2.47 3.75
CA VAL A 4 6.02 -2.26 3.05
C VAL A 4 5.14 -1.37 3.92
N THR A 5 4.67 -0.26 3.37
CA THR A 5 3.73 0.64 4.05
C THR A 5 2.45 0.73 3.23
N ILE A 6 1.30 0.59 3.89
CA ILE A 6 -0.01 0.76 3.29
C ILE A 6 -0.80 1.83 4.04
N TYR A 7 -1.19 2.88 3.32
CA TYR A 7 -2.11 3.88 3.84
C TYR A 7 -3.55 3.42 3.60
N THR A 8 -4.36 3.41 4.65
CA THR A 8 -5.72 2.85 4.64
C THR A 8 -6.73 3.78 5.29
N THR A 9 -8.00 3.39 5.22
CA THR A 9 -9.04 3.81 6.15
C THR A 9 -9.74 2.58 6.71
N SER A 10 -10.30 2.69 7.91
CA SER A 10 -10.83 1.54 8.67
C SER A 10 -12.04 0.86 8.01
N TRP A 11 -12.75 1.57 7.13
CA TRP A 11 -13.98 1.10 6.46
C TRP A 11 -13.77 0.72 4.98
N CYS A 12 -12.57 0.88 4.42
CA CYS A 12 -12.36 0.70 2.99
C CYS A 12 -12.18 -0.79 2.61
N PRO A 13 -13.06 -1.35 1.75
CA PRO A 13 -12.95 -2.75 1.34
C PRO A 13 -11.71 -3.02 0.47
N TYR A 14 -11.27 -2.06 -0.33
CA TYR A 14 -10.06 -2.18 -1.15
C TYR A 14 -8.78 -2.23 -0.29
N CYS A 15 -8.78 -1.55 0.86
CA CYS A 15 -7.67 -1.65 1.81
C CYS A 15 -7.57 -3.09 2.35
N ASN A 16 -8.70 -3.69 2.70
CA ASN A 16 -8.73 -5.08 3.17
C ASN A 16 -8.24 -6.07 2.09
N ALA A 17 -8.64 -5.86 0.84
CA ALA A 17 -8.16 -6.69 -0.28
C ALA A 17 -6.64 -6.58 -0.48
N ALA A 18 -6.09 -5.36 -0.47
CA ALA A 18 -4.65 -5.14 -0.59
C ALA A 18 -3.86 -5.77 0.58
N LYS A 19 -4.36 -5.60 1.82
CA LYS A 19 -3.77 -6.26 3.01
C LYS A 19 -3.80 -7.77 2.90
N ALA A 20 -4.92 -8.35 2.48
CA ALA A 20 -5.06 -9.79 2.31
C ALA A 20 -4.04 -10.36 1.29
N LEU A 21 -3.78 -9.64 0.19
CA LEU A 21 -2.76 -10.01 -0.78
C LEU A 21 -1.35 -9.99 -0.15
N LEU A 22 -0.98 -8.91 0.54
CA LEU A 22 0.32 -8.81 1.22
C LEU A 22 0.51 -9.89 2.30
N THR A 23 -0.55 -10.17 3.08
CA THR A 23 -0.57 -11.27 4.06
C THR A 23 -0.43 -12.63 3.37
N LYS A 24 -1.11 -12.87 2.24
CA LYS A 24 -0.98 -14.10 1.45
C LYS A 24 0.45 -14.29 0.92
N LYS A 25 1.16 -13.20 0.62
CA LYS A 25 2.59 -13.20 0.26
C LYS A 25 3.52 -13.43 1.45
N GLY A 26 3.00 -13.44 2.68
CA GLY A 26 3.78 -13.66 3.89
C GLY A 26 4.66 -12.47 4.28
N VAL A 27 4.33 -11.26 3.80
CA VAL A 27 5.13 -10.06 4.07
C VAL A 27 4.51 -9.23 5.19
N ALA A 28 5.34 -8.80 6.12
CA ALA A 28 4.97 -7.83 7.14
C ALA A 28 4.85 -6.43 6.53
N PHE A 29 3.79 -5.71 6.88
CA PHE A 29 3.56 -4.35 6.42
C PHE A 29 3.12 -3.45 7.58
N GLU A 30 3.46 -2.17 7.47
CA GLU A 30 2.96 -1.12 8.33
C GLU A 30 1.65 -0.55 7.76
N GLU A 31 0.57 -0.62 8.53
CA GLU A 31 -0.70 0.00 8.18
C GLU A 31 -0.79 1.39 8.83
N ILE A 32 -1.03 2.42 8.01
CA ILE A 32 -1.25 3.80 8.47
C ILE A 32 -2.68 4.20 8.12
N ASP A 33 -3.54 4.26 9.14
CA ASP A 33 -4.89 4.80 8.97
C ASP A 33 -4.83 6.33 8.82
N VAL A 34 -5.17 6.85 7.64
CA VAL A 34 -5.09 8.29 7.34
C VAL A 34 -6.14 9.12 8.07
N GLU A 35 -7.14 8.49 8.69
CA GLU A 35 -8.18 9.14 9.50
C GLU A 35 -7.80 9.17 11.00
N SER A 36 -6.78 8.39 11.42
CA SER A 36 -6.39 8.30 12.83
C SER A 36 -5.78 9.58 13.40
N ALA A 37 -5.18 10.42 12.55
CA ALA A 37 -4.61 11.70 12.95
C ALA A 37 -4.67 12.73 11.82
N SER A 38 -4.87 14.00 12.20
CA SER A 38 -4.83 15.11 11.25
C SER A 38 -3.48 15.19 10.55
N GLY A 39 -3.49 15.39 9.23
CA GLY A 39 -2.27 15.54 8.42
C GLY A 39 -1.74 14.26 7.78
N LEU A 40 -2.10 13.07 8.27
CA LEU A 40 -1.62 11.80 7.68
C LEU A 40 -2.05 11.64 6.22
N ARG A 41 -3.29 12.04 5.90
CA ARG A 41 -3.78 12.06 4.52
C ARG A 41 -2.99 13.00 3.61
N GLN A 42 -2.50 14.12 4.15
CA GLN A 42 -1.67 15.07 3.41
C GLN A 42 -0.25 14.50 3.20
N THR A 43 0.33 13.86 4.22
CA THR A 43 1.60 13.12 4.11
C THR A 43 1.51 12.01 3.07
N MET A 44 0.45 11.18 3.12
CA MET A 44 0.19 10.15 2.11
C MET A 44 0.11 10.77 0.71
N SER A 45 -0.68 11.84 0.56
CA SER A 45 -0.89 12.47 -0.75
C SER A 45 0.41 13.06 -1.31
N ALA A 46 1.24 13.68 -0.46
CA ALA A 46 2.55 14.19 -0.85
C ALA A 46 3.48 13.08 -1.33
N ARG A 47 3.52 11.93 -0.63
CA ARG A 47 4.30 10.75 -1.04
C ARG A 47 3.75 10.07 -2.29
N ALA A 48 2.42 10.09 -2.49
CA ALA A 48 1.72 9.42 -3.59
C ALA A 48 1.60 10.31 -4.85
N GLY A 49 2.43 11.35 -5.00
CA GLY A 49 2.41 12.24 -6.16
C GLY A 49 1.10 13.03 -6.31
N GLY A 50 0.46 13.37 -5.20
CA GLY A 50 -0.81 14.10 -5.16
C GLY A 50 -2.06 13.21 -5.13
N ARG A 51 -1.92 11.88 -5.19
CA ARG A 51 -3.08 10.97 -5.08
C ARG A 51 -3.67 10.99 -3.67
N THR A 52 -4.98 11.18 -3.58
CA THR A 52 -5.70 11.24 -2.31
C THR A 52 -6.55 10.00 -2.05
N SER A 53 -6.68 9.06 -2.97
CA SER A 53 -7.45 7.83 -2.77
C SER A 53 -6.72 6.87 -1.85
N VAL A 54 -7.45 6.01 -1.14
CA VAL A 54 -6.90 4.86 -0.41
C VAL A 54 -7.36 3.56 -1.09
N PRO A 55 -6.58 2.46 -0.99
CA PRO A 55 -5.26 2.39 -0.36
C PRO A 55 -4.16 3.07 -1.20
N GLN A 56 -3.07 3.48 -0.56
CA GLN A 56 -1.79 3.77 -1.23
C GLN A 56 -0.70 2.87 -0.66
N ILE A 57 -0.07 2.07 -1.51
CA ILE A 57 0.95 1.09 -1.13
C ILE A 57 2.34 1.57 -1.56
N PHE A 58 3.31 1.42 -0.66
CA PHE A 58 4.72 1.71 -0.86
C PHE A 58 5.55 0.48 -0.49
N ILE A 59 6.56 0.19 -1.30
CA ILE A 59 7.55 -0.87 -1.07
C ILE A 59 8.92 -0.19 -1.08
N GLY A 60 9.52 -0.01 0.10
CA GLY A 60 10.65 0.89 0.28
C GLY A 60 10.26 2.32 -0.12
N GLU A 61 11.09 2.93 -0.96
CA GLU A 61 10.82 4.27 -1.52
C GLU A 61 9.91 4.22 -2.76
N ARG A 62 9.58 3.03 -3.28
CA ARG A 62 8.77 2.88 -4.50
C ARG A 62 7.29 2.98 -4.16
N HIS A 63 6.63 3.97 -4.76
CA HIS A 63 5.17 4.03 -4.80
C HIS A 63 4.62 2.98 -5.77
N VAL A 64 3.84 2.03 -5.26
CA VAL A 64 3.19 0.99 -6.07
C VAL A 64 1.88 1.50 -6.66
N GLY A 65 1.12 2.27 -5.86
CA GLY A 65 -0.20 2.78 -6.25
C GLY A 65 -1.31 2.23 -5.35
N GLY A 66 -2.48 2.00 -5.94
CA GLY A 66 -3.67 1.51 -5.22
C GLY A 66 -3.79 -0.01 -5.19
N CYS A 67 -4.98 -0.48 -4.79
CA CYS A 67 -5.29 -1.92 -4.72
C CYS A 67 -5.16 -2.61 -6.09
N ASP A 68 -5.69 -1.96 -7.13
CA ASP A 68 -5.64 -2.51 -8.50
C ASP A 68 -4.21 -2.55 -9.03
N ASP A 69 -3.42 -1.50 -8.78
CA ASP A 69 -2.00 -1.44 -9.17
C ASP A 69 -1.22 -2.60 -8.53
N LEU A 70 -1.45 -2.86 -7.23
CA LEU A 70 -0.81 -3.96 -6.50
C LEU A 70 -1.19 -5.33 -7.07
N HIS A 71 -2.49 -5.58 -7.32
CA HIS A 71 -2.96 -6.86 -7.88
C HIS A 71 -2.50 -7.05 -9.33
N ALA A 72 -2.47 -5.99 -10.13
CA ALA A 72 -1.95 -6.04 -11.48
C ALA A 72 -0.46 -6.39 -11.49
N LEU A 73 0.30 -5.85 -10.53
CA LEU A 73 1.73 -6.13 -10.39
C LEU A 73 1.98 -7.57 -9.92
N ASP A 74 1.14 -8.10 -9.03
CA ASP A 74 1.14 -9.51 -8.64
C ASP A 74 0.80 -10.45 -9.81
N ALA A 75 -0.24 -10.13 -10.57
CA ALA A 75 -0.66 -10.91 -11.73
C ALA A 75 0.42 -10.98 -12.83
N ARG A 76 1.29 -9.97 -12.91
CA ARG A 76 2.46 -9.95 -13.81
C ARG A 76 3.68 -10.68 -13.24
N GLY A 77 3.63 -11.17 -12.00
CA GLY A 77 4.76 -11.81 -11.32
C GLY A 77 5.86 -10.84 -10.88
N GLU A 78 5.60 -9.53 -10.93
CA GLU A 78 6.58 -8.50 -10.62
C GLU A 78 6.60 -8.13 -9.13
N LEU A 79 5.61 -8.61 -8.36
CA LEU A 79 5.46 -8.22 -6.96
C LEU A 79 6.49 -8.91 -6.07
N ASP A 80 6.71 -10.20 -6.30
CA ASP A 80 7.63 -11.00 -5.48
C ASP A 80 9.07 -10.48 -5.56
N PRO A 81 9.63 -10.13 -6.74
CA PRO A 81 10.94 -9.48 -6.82
C PRO A 81 11.03 -8.16 -6.03
N LEU A 82 9.97 -7.35 -6.05
CA LEU A 82 9.95 -6.09 -5.29
C LEU A 82 9.90 -6.32 -3.79
N LEU A 83 9.18 -7.34 -3.34
CA LEU A 83 9.11 -7.71 -1.92
C LEU A 83 10.39 -8.38 -1.43
N ALA A 84 11.16 -9.02 -2.32
CA ALA A 84 12.40 -9.73 -1.97
C ALA A 84 13.67 -8.87 -2.00
N ALA A 85 13.64 -7.72 -2.68
CA ALA A 85 14.78 -6.79 -2.84
C ALA A 85 15.39 -6.32 -1.49
#